data_AF-A0A9R1U7G1-F1
#
_entry.id   AF-A0A9R1U7G1-F1
#
_cell.length_a   1.000
_cell.length_b   1.000
_cell.length_c   1.000
_cell.angle_alpha   90.00
_cell.angle_beta   90.00
_cell.angle_gamma   90.00
#
_symmetry.space_group_name_H-M   'P 1'
#
loop_
_entity.id
_entity.type
_entity.pdbx_description
1 polymer ?
#
loop_
_entity_poly.entity_id
_entity_poly.type
_entity_poly.pdbx_seq_one_letter_code
_entity_poly.pdbx_strand_id
1 'polypeptide(L)'
;MYFLSLFWVAADGLFAQLATHLSIQFQILANEIRYMHPTANNSPYITARISERLKKIVQDHLELFAYVKLLEKMYNPLLFATILVNGIDLCTCLYSLQFRLDEANWGDVERNLVHAMSILLQTSMFCTFAQRLNDEIAGVHAAAYDFPWTDFNMPIKVLILLIMIQTQQEYVYSAYGFLHLNMPQLTTILSAAMRYFTLLRSVT
;
A
#
# COMPACT_ATOMS: atom_id res chain seq x y z
N MET A 1 3.54 -27.21 -11.74
CA MET A 1 2.45 -26.30 -11.36
C MET A 1 2.43 -25.99 -9.86
N TYR A 2 2.40 -26.98 -8.95
CA TYR A 2 2.39 -26.73 -7.49
C TYR A 2 3.54 -25.86 -6.95
N PHE A 3 4.75 -26.00 -7.47
CA PHE A 3 5.90 -25.18 -7.05
C PHE A 3 5.73 -23.70 -7.43
N LEU A 4 5.12 -23.40 -8.59
CA LEU A 4 4.87 -22.04 -9.05
C LEU A 4 3.77 -21.37 -8.21
N SER A 5 2.69 -22.09 -7.89
CA SER A 5 1.63 -21.55 -7.03
C SER A 5 2.13 -21.30 -5.60
N LEU A 6 2.98 -22.18 -5.06
CA LEU A 6 3.62 -21.97 -3.76
C LEU A 6 4.52 -20.74 -3.76
N PHE A 7 5.32 -20.56 -4.81
CA PHE A 7 6.18 -19.38 -4.97
C PHE A 7 5.37 -18.08 -5.01
N TRP A 8 4.27 -18.07 -5.76
CA TRP A 8 3.35 -16.93 -5.85
C TRP A 8 2.73 -16.59 -4.48
N VAL A 9 2.15 -17.57 -3.81
CA VAL A 9 1.56 -17.36 -2.47
C VAL A 9 2.61 -16.89 -1.46
N ALA A 10 3.85 -17.39 -1.55
CA ALA A 10 4.94 -16.94 -0.70
C ALA A 10 5.33 -15.47 -0.99
N ALA A 11 5.42 -15.08 -2.27
CA ALA A 11 5.72 -13.71 -2.66
C ALA A 11 4.63 -12.73 -2.17
N ASP A 12 3.37 -13.13 -2.27
CA ASP A 12 2.23 -12.35 -1.79
C ASP A 12 2.23 -12.22 -0.26
N GLY A 13 2.51 -13.33 0.44
CA GLY A 13 2.64 -13.34 1.88
C GLY A 13 3.78 -12.44 2.38
N LEU A 14 4.92 -12.46 1.70
CA LEU A 14 6.06 -11.60 2.01
C LEU A 14 5.71 -10.12 1.81
N PHE A 15 5.00 -9.77 0.73
CA PHE A 15 4.53 -8.40 0.52
C PHE A 15 3.64 -7.94 1.67
N ALA A 16 2.62 -8.74 2.02
CA ALA A 16 1.70 -8.40 3.09
C ALA A 16 2.42 -8.24 4.43
N GLN A 17 3.38 -9.12 4.75
CA GLN A 17 4.19 -9.02 5.97
C GLN A 17 5.04 -7.76 6.00
N LEU A 18 5.73 -7.43 4.92
CA LEU A 18 6.55 -6.22 4.86
C LEU A 18 5.68 -4.96 4.92
N ALA A 19 4.61 -4.89 4.13
CA ALA A 19 3.71 -3.74 4.11
C ALA A 19 3.09 -3.49 5.50
N THR A 20 2.66 -4.55 6.19
CA THR A 20 2.12 -4.43 7.56
C THR A 20 3.20 -4.01 8.57
N HIS A 21 4.39 -4.59 8.49
CA HIS A 21 5.49 -4.24 9.39
C HIS A 21 5.91 -2.77 9.21
N LEU A 22 6.00 -2.28 7.97
CA LEU A 22 6.26 -0.87 7.69
C LEU A 22 5.13 0.02 8.19
N SER A 23 3.86 -0.37 7.97
CA SER A 23 2.69 0.40 8.43
C SER A 23 2.72 0.60 9.95
N ILE A 24 3.04 -0.46 10.70
CA ILE A 24 3.16 -0.40 12.16
C ILE A 24 4.30 0.53 12.58
N GLN A 25 5.44 0.48 11.90
CA GLN A 25 6.58 1.36 12.22
C GLN A 25 6.23 2.84 12.00
N PHE A 26 5.54 3.18 10.91
CA PHE A 26 5.03 4.53 10.70
C PHE A 26 3.99 4.95 11.75
N GLN A 27 3.12 4.03 12.15
CA GLN A 27 2.14 4.27 13.21
C GLN A 27 2.81 4.56 14.56
N ILE A 28 3.85 3.80 14.92
CA ILE A 28 4.66 4.04 16.12
C ILE A 28 5.31 5.42 16.04
N LEU A 29 5.92 5.75 14.90
CA LEU A 29 6.55 7.03 14.66
C LEU A 29 5.57 8.21 14.81
N ALA A 30 4.38 8.10 14.21
CA ALA A 30 3.31 9.10 14.32
C ALA A 30 2.88 9.29 15.78
N ASN A 31 2.75 8.19 16.53
CA ASN A 31 2.41 8.23 17.94
C ASN A 31 3.53 8.86 18.77
N GLU A 32 4.80 8.52 18.54
CA GLU A 32 5.93 9.14 19.26
C GLU A 32 5.97 10.65 19.05
N ILE A 33 5.71 11.13 17.83
CA ILE A 33 5.61 12.57 17.53
C ILE A 33 4.44 13.21 18.31
N ARG A 34 3.26 12.57 18.33
CA ARG A 34 2.08 13.05 19.06
C ARG A 34 2.28 13.10 20.59
N TYR A 35 2.95 12.09 21.15
CA TYR A 35 3.20 12.02 22.60
C TYR A 35 4.38 12.89 23.05
N MET A 36 5.21 13.40 22.13
CA MET A 36 6.20 14.44 22.44
C MET A 36 5.53 15.80 22.61
N HIS A 37 4.64 15.94 23.60
CA HIS A 37 4.14 17.24 24.00
C HIS A 37 5.24 18.01 24.74
N PRO A 38 5.52 19.28 24.38
CA PRO A 38 6.38 20.14 25.18
C PRO A 38 5.69 20.39 26.52
N THR A 39 6.30 19.93 27.60
CA THR A 39 5.93 20.38 28.95
C THR A 39 6.20 21.87 29.06
N ALA A 40 5.25 22.65 29.59
CA ALA A 40 5.32 24.12 29.71
C ALA A 40 6.54 24.68 30.46
N ASN A 41 7.36 23.82 31.08
CA ASN A 41 8.65 24.19 31.65
C ASN A 41 9.77 24.04 30.60
N ASN A 42 10.07 25.13 29.88
CA ASN A 42 11.20 25.26 28.95
C ASN A 42 12.56 25.31 29.68
N SER A 43 12.86 24.29 30.48
CA SER A 43 14.22 24.09 30.98
C SER A 43 15.14 23.70 29.81
N PRO A 44 16.33 24.30 29.68
CA PRO A 44 17.26 23.97 28.59
C PRO A 44 17.62 22.48 28.51
N TYR A 45 17.55 21.76 29.64
CA TYR A 45 17.72 20.30 29.68
C TYR A 45 16.59 19.53 28.98
N ILE A 46 15.35 20.00 29.12
CA ILE A 46 14.17 19.37 28.50
C ILE A 46 14.21 19.58 26.98
N THR A 47 14.57 20.79 26.53
CA THR A 47 14.73 21.11 25.10
C THR A 47 15.83 20.29 24.44
N ALA A 48 16.97 20.09 25.12
CA ALA A 48 18.06 19.24 24.62
C ALA A 48 17.60 17.79 24.45
N ARG A 49 16.89 17.23 25.45
CA ARG A 49 16.36 15.86 25.40
C ARG A 49 15.30 15.67 24.31
N ILE A 50 14.44 16.66 24.08
CA ILE A 50 13.47 16.66 22.97
C ILE A 50 14.21 16.69 21.63
N SER A 51 15.26 17.52 21.51
CA SER A 51 16.05 17.59 20.27
C SER A 51 16.74 16.27 19.92
N GLU A 52 17.26 15.56 20.93
CA GLU A 52 17.92 14.26 20.73
C GLU A 52 16.93 13.17 20.32
N ARG A 53 15.76 13.13 20.97
CA ARG A 53 14.67 12.22 20.58
C ARG A 53 14.15 12.50 19.18
N LEU A 54 13.93 13.77 18.84
CA LEU A 54 13.49 14.16 17.51
C LEU A 54 14.52 13.80 16.44
N LYS A 55 15.81 13.99 16.72
CA LYS A 55 16.89 13.60 15.81
C LYS A 55 16.87 12.08 15.57
N LYS A 56 16.65 11.28 16.63
CA LYS A 56 16.48 9.83 16.50
C LYS A 56 15.26 9.48 15.65
N ILE A 57 14.11 10.09 15.92
CA ILE A 57 12.88 9.90 15.14
C ILE A 57 13.08 10.25 13.66
N VAL A 58 13.84 11.30 13.35
CA VAL A 58 14.15 11.65 11.97
C VAL A 58 15.07 10.62 11.33
N GLN A 59 16.06 10.09 12.05
CA GLN A 59 16.91 9.02 11.54
C GLN A 59 16.10 7.74 11.27
N ASP A 60 15.28 7.33 12.23
CA ASP A 60 14.41 6.16 12.13
C ASP A 60 13.41 6.36 10.96
N HIS A 61 12.84 7.55 10.79
CA HIS A 61 12.02 7.90 9.63
C HIS A 61 12.79 7.76 8.33
N LEU A 62 13.98 8.33 8.21
CA LEU A 62 14.78 8.28 6.98
C LEU A 62 15.12 6.84 6.59
N GLU A 63 15.40 6.00 7.58
CA GLU A 63 15.69 4.58 7.38
C GLU A 63 14.44 3.80 6.95
N LEU A 64 13.32 3.96 7.67
CA LEU A 64 12.01 3.41 7.28
C LEU A 64 11.60 3.83 5.88
N PHE A 65 11.89 5.08 5.54
CA PHE A 65 11.59 5.64 4.25
C PHE A 65 12.46 5.06 3.13
N ALA A 66 13.73 4.77 3.40
CA ALA A 66 14.58 4.02 2.49
C ALA A 66 14.05 2.60 2.26
N TYR A 67 13.50 1.95 3.30
CA TYR A 67 12.86 0.64 3.16
C TYR A 67 11.60 0.68 2.29
N VAL A 68 10.74 1.70 2.42
CA VAL A 68 9.58 1.89 1.52
C VAL A 68 10.04 1.95 0.07
N LYS A 69 11.05 2.78 -0.24
CA LYS A 69 11.59 2.92 -1.61
C LYS A 69 12.19 1.62 -2.15
N LEU A 70 12.88 0.86 -1.31
CA LEU A 70 13.42 -0.44 -1.70
C LEU A 70 12.30 -1.43 -2.02
N LEU A 71 11.28 -1.47 -1.16
CA LEU A 71 10.13 -2.33 -1.32
C LEU A 71 9.36 -1.98 -2.60
N GLU A 72 9.12 -0.70 -2.84
CA GLU A 72 8.52 -0.21 -4.07
C GLU A 72 9.34 -0.65 -5.30
N LYS A 73 10.66 -0.44 -5.30
CA LYS A 73 11.53 -0.84 -6.42
C LYS A 73 11.50 -2.34 -6.70
N MET A 74 11.45 -3.17 -5.65
CA MET A 74 11.43 -4.63 -5.78
C MET A 74 10.07 -5.16 -6.23
N TYR A 75 8.98 -4.65 -5.64
CA TYR A 75 7.65 -5.18 -5.88
C TYR A 75 6.93 -4.56 -7.07
N ASN A 76 7.31 -3.37 -7.52
CA ASN A 76 6.76 -2.73 -8.70
C ASN A 76 6.63 -3.65 -9.95
N PRO A 77 7.70 -4.34 -10.42
CA PRO A 77 7.56 -5.27 -11.55
C PRO A 77 6.67 -6.47 -11.23
N LEU A 78 6.69 -6.95 -9.98
CA LEU A 78 5.85 -8.06 -9.55
C LEU A 78 4.37 -7.65 -9.59
N LEU A 79 4.03 -6.49 -9.04
CA LEU A 79 2.69 -5.94 -9.01
C LEU A 79 2.12 -5.71 -10.40
N PHE A 80 2.95 -5.21 -11.32
CA PHE A 80 2.57 -5.08 -12.73
C PHE A 80 2.22 -6.45 -13.35
N ALA A 81 3.07 -7.46 -13.13
CA ALA A 81 2.81 -8.81 -13.59
C ALA A 81 1.53 -9.40 -12.96
N THR A 82 1.31 -9.21 -11.65
CA THR A 82 0.12 -9.66 -10.93
C THR A 82 -1.15 -9.07 -11.53
N ILE A 83 -1.17 -7.76 -11.81
CA ILE A 83 -2.35 -7.08 -12.39
C ILE A 83 -2.65 -7.62 -13.79
N LEU A 84 -1.63 -7.83 -14.62
CA LEU A 84 -1.81 -8.40 -15.95
C LEU A 84 -2.33 -9.85 -15.90
N VAL A 85 -1.73 -10.68 -15.07
CA VAL A 85 -2.14 -12.08 -14.90
C VAL A 85 -3.57 -12.15 -14.38
N ASN A 86 -3.90 -11.40 -13.32
CA ASN A 86 -5.25 -11.35 -12.76
C ASN A 86 -6.27 -10.82 -13.77
N GLY A 87 -5.89 -9.86 -14.62
CA GLY A 87 -6.74 -9.36 -15.70
C GLY A 87 -7.04 -10.42 -16.76
N ILE A 88 -6.03 -11.18 -17.18
CA ILE A 88 -6.19 -12.30 -18.12
C ILE A 88 -7.04 -13.41 -17.49
N ASP A 89 -6.77 -13.78 -16.25
CA ASP A 89 -7.50 -14.82 -15.52
C ASP A 89 -8.97 -14.44 -15.30
N LEU A 90 -9.26 -13.16 -15.03
CA LEU A 90 -10.64 -12.68 -14.96
C LEU A 90 -11.35 -12.81 -16.32
N CYS A 91 -10.69 -12.44 -17.42
CA CYS A 91 -11.25 -12.58 -18.77
C CYS A 91 -11.52 -14.05 -19.13
N THR A 92 -10.60 -14.97 -18.81
CA THR A 92 -10.78 -16.41 -19.07
C THR A 92 -11.87 -17.00 -18.18
N CYS A 93 -11.96 -16.58 -16.91
CA CYS A 93 -13.05 -16.97 -16.01
C CYS A 93 -14.42 -16.54 -16.56
N LEU A 94 -14.55 -15.30 -17.04
CA LEU A 94 -15.81 -14.80 -17.61
C LEU A 94 -16.21 -15.57 -18.87
N TYR A 95 -15.26 -15.87 -19.75
CA TYR A 95 -15.51 -16.68 -20.94
C TYR A 95 -15.93 -18.12 -20.60
N SER A 96 -15.20 -18.77 -19.68
CA SER A 96 -15.53 -20.11 -19.15
C SER A 96 -16.91 -20.15 -18.50
N LEU A 97 -17.29 -19.07 -17.79
CA LEU A 97 -18.60 -18.95 -17.17
C LEU A 97 -19.72 -18.96 -18.22
N GLN A 98 -19.57 -18.22 -19.31
CA GLN A 98 -20.57 -18.14 -20.37
C GLN A 98 -20.83 -19.52 -20.99
N PHE A 99 -19.77 -20.22 -21.41
CA PHE A 99 -19.89 -21.54 -22.04
C PHE A 99 -20.56 -22.58 -21.11
N ARG A 100 -20.20 -22.58 -19.83
CA ARG A 100 -20.76 -23.53 -18.84
C ARG A 100 -22.20 -23.23 -18.45
N LEU A 101 -22.61 -21.96 -18.51
CA LEU A 101 -24.01 -21.56 -18.34
C LEU A 101 -24.87 -22.06 -19.51
N ASP A 102 -24.36 -22.00 -20.74
CA ASP A 102 -25.05 -22.51 -21.92
C ASP A 102 -25.23 -24.04 -21.88
N GLU A 103 -24.26 -24.77 -21.28
CA GLU A 103 -24.33 -26.22 -21.07
C GLU A 103 -25.14 -26.66 -19.83
N ALA A 104 -25.71 -25.71 -19.06
CA ALA A 104 -26.45 -25.95 -17.81
C ALA A 104 -25.70 -26.79 -16.74
N ASN A 105 -24.37 -26.76 -16.75
CA ASN A 105 -23.53 -27.51 -15.82
C ASN A 105 -23.23 -26.69 -14.55
N TRP A 106 -24.18 -26.71 -13.61
CA TRP A 106 -24.14 -25.91 -12.38
C TRP A 106 -22.91 -26.15 -11.48
N GLY A 107 -22.37 -27.38 -11.45
CA GLY A 107 -21.22 -27.70 -10.60
C GLY A 107 -19.92 -26.99 -11.04
N ASP A 108 -19.69 -26.90 -12.34
CA ASP A 108 -18.52 -26.20 -12.86
C ASP A 108 -18.69 -24.67 -12.85
N VAL A 109 -19.93 -24.17 -12.94
CA VAL A 109 -20.26 -22.75 -12.77
C VAL A 109 -19.88 -22.29 -11.36
N GLU A 110 -20.26 -23.05 -10.34
CA GLU A 110 -19.89 -22.76 -8.95
C GLU A 110 -18.37 -22.70 -8.78
N ARG A 111 -17.65 -23.71 -9.30
CA ARG A 111 -16.18 -23.75 -9.22
C ARG A 111 -15.53 -22.53 -9.87
N ASN A 112 -16.03 -22.09 -11.02
CA ASN A 112 -15.52 -20.94 -11.74
C ASN A 112 -15.79 -19.62 -10.98
N LEU A 113 -16.97 -19.49 -10.36
CA LEU A 113 -17.31 -18.34 -9.52
C LEU A 113 -16.41 -18.25 -8.28
N VAL A 114 -16.18 -19.37 -7.59
CA VAL A 114 -15.26 -19.43 -6.45
C VAL A 114 -13.85 -19.00 -6.86
N HIS A 115 -13.38 -19.44 -8.04
CA HIS A 115 -12.09 -19.04 -8.57
C HIS A 115 -12.02 -17.53 -8.87
N ALA A 116 -13.02 -16.97 -9.54
CA ALA A 116 -13.08 -15.52 -9.79
C ALA A 116 -13.09 -14.71 -8.48
N MET A 117 -13.87 -15.13 -7.49
CA MET A 117 -13.90 -14.50 -6.18
C MET A 117 -12.53 -14.58 -5.47
N SER A 118 -11.81 -15.68 -5.61
CA SER A 118 -10.47 -15.82 -5.01
C SER A 118 -9.46 -14.81 -5.58
N ILE A 119 -9.47 -14.57 -6.89
CA ILE A 119 -8.60 -13.59 -7.56
C ILE A 119 -8.95 -12.16 -7.13
N LEU A 120 -10.25 -11.85 -7.03
CA LEU A 120 -10.73 -10.56 -6.56
C LEU A 120 -10.32 -10.29 -5.11
N LEU A 121 -10.49 -11.29 -4.23
CA LEU A 121 -10.07 -11.20 -2.83
C LEU A 121 -8.55 -10.97 -2.72
N GLN A 122 -7.75 -11.76 -3.43
CA GLN A 122 -6.29 -11.60 -3.47
C GLN A 122 -5.89 -10.18 -3.88
N THR A 123 -6.42 -9.68 -5.00
CA THR A 123 -6.10 -8.33 -5.50
C THR A 123 -6.59 -7.23 -4.54
N SER A 124 -7.76 -7.41 -3.92
CA SER A 124 -8.30 -6.46 -2.93
C SER A 124 -7.44 -6.37 -1.68
N MET A 125 -6.86 -7.49 -1.22
CA MET A 125 -5.93 -7.50 -0.09
C MET A 125 -4.69 -6.68 -0.40
N PHE A 126 -4.08 -6.87 -1.58
CA PHE A 126 -2.94 -6.07 -2.03
C PHE A 126 -3.22 -4.57 -2.02
N CYS A 127 -4.35 -4.15 -2.61
CA CYS A 127 -4.75 -2.75 -2.61
C CYS A 127 -4.99 -2.21 -1.20
N THR A 128 -5.56 -3.02 -0.30
CA THR A 128 -5.81 -2.63 1.09
C THR A 128 -4.51 -2.41 1.86
N PHE A 129 -3.53 -3.31 1.72
CA PHE A 129 -2.24 -3.17 2.41
C PHE A 129 -1.42 -1.99 1.88
N ALA A 130 -1.42 -1.78 0.57
CA ALA A 130 -0.77 -0.62 -0.06
C ALA A 130 -1.41 0.69 0.40
N GLN A 131 -2.75 0.77 0.39
CA GLN A 131 -3.49 1.95 0.84
C GLN A 131 -3.27 2.22 2.33
N ARG A 132 -3.35 1.20 3.18
CA ARG A 132 -3.12 1.35 4.63
C ARG A 132 -1.75 1.94 4.92
N LEU A 133 -0.71 1.47 4.23
CA LEU A 133 0.63 2.03 4.43
C LEU A 133 0.70 3.51 4.03
N ASN A 134 0.06 3.89 2.93
CA ASN A 134 -0.01 5.29 2.51
C ASN A 134 -0.78 6.15 3.54
N ASP A 135 -1.87 5.61 4.10
CA ASP A 135 -2.65 6.28 5.15
C ASP A 135 -1.82 6.49 6.42
N GLU A 136 -1.00 5.51 6.84
CA GLU A 136 -0.11 5.66 8.01
C GLU A 136 0.99 6.70 7.77
N ILE A 137 1.55 6.78 6.55
CA ILE A 137 2.53 7.82 6.18
C ILE A 137 1.88 9.21 6.22
N ALA A 138 0.65 9.34 5.70
CA ALA A 138 -0.13 10.57 5.83
C ALA A 138 -0.45 10.91 7.29
N GLY A 139 -0.63 9.90 8.15
CA GLY A 139 -0.76 10.04 9.59
C GLY A 139 0.49 10.66 10.25
N VAL A 140 1.69 10.28 9.81
CA VAL A 140 2.95 10.89 10.23
C VAL A 140 3.03 12.35 9.79
N HIS A 141 2.60 12.67 8.56
CA HIS A 141 2.53 14.06 8.08
C HIS A 141 1.65 14.92 8.99
N ALA A 142 0.45 14.45 9.30
CA ALA A 142 -0.49 15.15 10.18
C ALA A 142 0.08 15.30 11.61
N ALA A 143 0.68 14.23 12.16
CA ALA A 143 1.31 14.28 13.48
C ALA A 143 2.47 15.29 13.54
N ALA A 144 3.29 15.37 12.49
CA ALA A 144 4.36 16.35 12.39
C ALA A 144 3.82 17.79 12.25
N TYR A 145 2.67 17.96 11.58
CA TYR A 145 1.98 19.24 11.42
C TYR A 145 1.40 19.78 12.72
N ASP A 146 0.75 18.91 13.50
CA ASP A 146 0.12 19.28 14.78
C ASP A 146 1.14 19.52 15.90
N PHE A 147 2.40 19.08 15.73
CA PHE A 147 3.45 19.31 16.70
C PHE A 147 3.75 20.83 16.80
N PRO A 148 3.90 21.40 18.01
CA PRO A 148 4.13 22.84 18.20
C PRO A 148 5.58 23.25 17.87
N TRP A 149 6.03 23.00 16.64
CA TRP A 149 7.41 23.22 16.18
C TRP A 149 7.79 24.71 16.10
N THR A 150 6.82 25.62 16.06
CA THR A 150 7.04 27.08 15.96
C THR A 150 7.79 27.66 17.14
N ASP A 151 7.66 27.05 18.32
CA ASP A 151 8.20 27.55 19.58
C ASP A 151 9.62 27.03 19.87
N PHE A 152 10.15 26.15 19.01
CA PHE A 152 11.44 25.52 19.18
C PHE A 152 12.58 26.21 18.41
N ASN A 153 13.82 25.83 18.74
CA ASN A 153 15.02 26.31 18.05
C ASN A 153 15.06 25.86 16.58
N MET A 154 15.77 26.64 15.75
CA MET A 154 15.97 26.38 14.32
C MET A 154 16.28 24.92 13.91
N PRO A 155 17.17 24.15 14.59
CA PRO A 155 17.43 22.77 14.21
C PRO A 155 16.19 21.86 14.29
N ILE A 156 15.32 22.06 15.27
CA ILE A 156 14.07 21.29 15.45
C ILE A 156 13.09 21.63 14.33
N LYS A 157 12.98 22.90 13.97
CA LYS A 157 12.13 23.36 12.86
C LYS A 157 12.54 22.72 11.53
N VAL A 158 13.84 22.70 11.23
CA VAL A 158 14.36 22.09 10.00
C VAL A 158 14.09 20.58 9.96
N LEU A 159 14.25 19.88 11.08
CA LEU A 159 14.00 18.44 11.17
C LEU A 159 12.53 18.10 10.89
N ILE A 160 11.60 18.84 11.49
CA ILE A 160 10.16 18.62 11.32
C ILE A 160 9.72 18.99 9.89
N LEU A 161 10.25 20.09 9.35
CA LEU A 161 9.97 20.49 7.98
C LEU A 161 10.46 19.44 6.97
N LEU A 162 11.61 18.80 7.24
CA LEU A 162 12.13 17.71 6.43
C LEU A 162 11.20 16.48 6.47
N ILE A 163 10.67 16.13 7.65
CA ILE A 163 9.65 15.08 7.79
C ILE A 163 8.39 15.44 6.99
N MET A 164 7.89 16.68 7.11
CA MET A 164 6.70 17.14 6.39
C MET A 164 6.89 17.05 4.88
N ILE A 165 7.99 17.59 4.34
CA ILE A 165 8.26 17.57 2.90
C ILE A 165 8.36 16.14 2.38
N GLN A 166 8.99 15.24 3.13
CA GLN A 166 9.09 13.84 2.73
C GLN A 166 7.73 13.14 2.78
N THR A 167 6.94 13.36 3.81
CA THR A 167 5.62 12.71 3.99
C THR A 167 4.51 13.33 3.15
N GLN A 168 4.70 14.55 2.63
CA GLN A 168 3.74 15.24 1.75
C GLN A 168 3.71 14.64 0.34
N GLN A 169 4.79 13.99 -0.10
CA GLN A 169 4.68 13.15 -1.29
C GLN A 169 3.76 11.99 -0.93
N GLU A 170 2.54 11.97 -1.47
CA GLU A 170 1.71 10.78 -1.44
C GLU A 170 2.56 9.65 -2.01
N TYR A 171 2.95 8.69 -1.17
CA TYR A 171 3.64 7.48 -1.61
C TYR A 171 2.59 6.55 -2.18
N VAL A 172 2.00 7.04 -3.27
CA VAL A 172 1.19 6.23 -4.13
C VAL A 172 2.16 5.21 -4.69
N TYR A 173 2.14 4.00 -4.14
CA TYR A 173 2.84 2.83 -4.65
C TYR A 173 2.69 2.81 -6.16
N SER A 174 3.69 3.36 -6.85
CA SER A 174 3.59 3.67 -8.25
C SER A 174 4.33 2.55 -8.91
N ALA A 175 3.56 1.57 -9.39
CA ALA A 175 4.11 0.62 -10.32
C ALA A 175 4.53 1.38 -11.59
N TYR A 176 5.79 1.80 -11.61
CA TYR A 176 6.52 2.40 -12.72
C TYR A 176 5.99 3.77 -13.19
N GLY A 177 5.20 4.48 -12.36
CA GLY A 177 4.52 5.71 -12.78
C GLY A 177 3.16 5.47 -13.46
N PHE A 178 2.77 4.22 -13.73
CA PHE A 178 1.60 3.87 -14.54
C PHE A 178 0.43 3.29 -13.74
N LEU A 179 0.69 2.58 -12.64
CA LEU A 179 -0.33 1.93 -11.82
C LEU A 179 -0.14 2.30 -10.34
N HIS A 180 -1.08 3.06 -9.81
CA HIS A 180 -1.21 3.47 -8.42
C HIS A 180 -2.03 2.44 -7.65
N LEU A 181 -1.41 1.62 -6.80
CA LEU A 181 -2.13 0.60 -6.03
C LEU A 181 -3.07 1.18 -4.98
N ASN A 182 -4.25 1.60 -5.43
CA ASN A 182 -5.34 2.10 -4.61
C ASN A 182 -6.63 1.35 -4.98
N MET A 183 -7.58 1.27 -4.04
CA MET A 183 -8.91 0.70 -4.29
C MET A 183 -9.60 1.22 -5.57
N PRO A 184 -9.52 2.51 -5.96
CA PRO A 184 -10.10 2.98 -7.22
C PRO A 184 -9.46 2.34 -8.46
N GLN A 185 -8.16 2.01 -8.43
CA GLN A 185 -7.53 1.34 -9.56
C GLN A 185 -7.99 -0.10 -9.72
N LEU A 186 -8.24 -0.82 -8.61
CA LEU A 186 -8.89 -2.13 -8.65
C LEU A 186 -10.22 -2.06 -9.41
N THR A 187 -11.07 -1.08 -9.07
CA THR A 187 -12.37 -0.90 -9.74
C THR A 187 -12.20 -0.56 -11.22
N THR A 188 -11.17 0.22 -11.56
CA THR A 188 -10.85 0.57 -12.95
C THR A 188 -10.44 -0.67 -13.75
N ILE A 189 -9.57 -1.51 -13.20
CA ILE A 189 -9.15 -2.78 -13.82
C ILE A 189 -10.34 -3.72 -13.99
N LEU A 190 -11.16 -3.88 -12.97
CA LEU A 190 -12.37 -4.71 -13.03
C LEU A 190 -13.35 -4.22 -14.11
N SER A 191 -13.57 -2.89 -14.17
CA SER A 191 -14.43 -2.29 -15.18
C SER A 191 -13.87 -2.49 -16.59
N ALA A 192 -12.55 -2.41 -16.76
CA ALA A 192 -11.90 -2.66 -18.04
C ALA A 192 -12.07 -4.13 -18.47
N ALA A 193 -11.85 -5.09 -17.56
CA ALA A 193 -12.07 -6.51 -17.82
C ALA A 193 -13.52 -6.79 -18.25
N MET A 194 -14.50 -6.22 -17.55
CA MET A 194 -15.93 -6.33 -17.91
C MET A 194 -16.25 -5.73 -19.28
N ARG A 195 -15.62 -4.60 -19.64
CA ARG A 195 -15.76 -3.97 -20.97
C ARG A 195 -15.18 -4.85 -22.06
N TYR A 196 -13.96 -5.38 -21.87
CA TYR A 196 -13.34 -6.32 -22.82
C TYR A 196 -14.16 -7.59 -22.99
N PHE A 197 -14.69 -8.14 -21.89
CA PHE A 197 -15.60 -9.28 -21.94
C PHE A 197 -16.87 -8.96 -22.75
N THR A 198 -17.51 -7.82 -22.48
CA THR A 198 -18.74 -7.42 -23.20
C THR A 198 -18.47 -7.24 -24.69
N LEU A 199 -17.31 -6.68 -25.05
CA LEU A 199 -16.88 -6.54 -26.45
C LEU A 199 -16.68 -7.91 -27.11
N LEU A 200 -15.95 -8.83 -26.48
CA LEU A 200 -15.77 -10.19 -26.98
C LEU A 200 -17.12 -10.87 -27.24
N ARG A 201 -18.04 -10.78 -26.28
CA ARG A 201 -19.40 -11.31 -26.41
C ARG A 201 -20.22 -10.67 -27.52
N SER A 202 -19.93 -9.42 -27.89
CA SER A 202 -20.64 -8.78 -29.00
C SER A 202 -20.11 -9.19 -30.38
N VAL A 203 -18.90 -9.76 -30.44
CA VAL A 203 -18.22 -10.14 -31.68
C VAL A 203 -18.37 -11.64 -31.99
N THR A 204 -18.48 -12.50 -30.96
CA THR A 204 -18.88 -13.92 -31.06
C THR A 204 -20.38 -14.07 -30.99
#